data_AF-A0A4Q4WKH3-F1
#
_entry.id   AF-A0A4Q4WKH3-F1
#
_cell.length_a   1.000
_cell.length_b   1.000
_cell.length_c   1.000
_cell.angle_alpha   90.00
_cell.angle_beta   90.00
_cell.angle_gamma   90.00
#
_symmetry.space_group_name_H-M   'P 1'
#
loop_
_entity.id
_entity.type
_entity.pdbx_description
1 polymer ?
#
loop_
_entity_poly.entity_id
_entity_poly.type
_entity_poly.pdbx_seq_one_letter_code
_entity_poly.pdbx_strand_id
1 'polypeptide(L)'
;MLKRYGSALRADGQYGFVFVISKAAYDRISNDFAAPRYKYGLTEEKLKGSVSVWKRDKGWICCITAYSVGVNPKVELVVCMGMFGSTDDGMGMSTMLQEFGRAGRSGAPATVLLIARPESLDELGRRYATARCYREMVSGWLDGRARRCGFGDNPYLAYAGREGGVTV
;
A
#
# COMPACT_ATOMS: atom_id res chain seq x y z
N MET A 1 -13.90 -6.63 0.30
CA MET A 1 -13.47 -5.55 -0.60
C MET A 1 -12.24 -5.95 -1.43
N LEU A 2 -11.07 -6.21 -0.84
CA LEU A 2 -9.81 -6.50 -1.55
C LEU A 2 -9.84 -7.68 -2.55
N LYS A 3 -10.62 -8.73 -2.27
CA LYS A 3 -10.86 -9.83 -3.22
C LYS A 3 -11.41 -9.35 -4.57
N ARG A 4 -12.34 -8.37 -4.56
CA ARG A 4 -12.92 -7.80 -5.78
C ARG A 4 -11.89 -7.03 -6.61
N TYR A 5 -11.06 -6.23 -5.95
CA TYR A 5 -9.94 -5.55 -6.63
C TYR A 5 -8.98 -6.56 -7.27
N GLY A 6 -8.70 -7.69 -6.60
CA GLY A 6 -7.86 -8.74 -7.16
C GLY A 6 -8.40 -9.37 -8.43
N SER A 7 -9.72 -9.64 -8.44
CA SER A 7 -10.41 -10.13 -9.63
C SER A 7 -10.42 -9.10 -10.75
N ALA A 8 -10.65 -7.82 -10.44
CA ALA A 8 -10.63 -6.74 -11.42
C ALA A 8 -9.23 -6.55 -12.05
N LEU A 9 -8.19 -6.47 -11.22
CA LEU A 9 -6.80 -6.44 -11.70
C LEU A 9 -6.50 -7.61 -12.64
N ARG A 10 -6.99 -8.80 -12.30
CA ARG A 10 -6.82 -10.01 -13.13
C ARG A 10 -7.53 -9.86 -14.48
N ALA A 11 -8.79 -9.41 -14.47
CA ALA A 11 -9.59 -9.20 -15.68
C ALA A 11 -8.96 -8.14 -16.60
N ASP A 12 -8.37 -7.10 -16.03
CA ASP A 12 -7.77 -5.98 -16.77
C ASP A 12 -6.28 -6.22 -17.12
N GLY A 13 -5.73 -7.38 -16.77
CA GLY A 13 -4.32 -7.72 -17.02
C GLY A 13 -3.31 -6.93 -16.19
N GLN A 14 -3.75 -6.31 -15.10
CA GLN A 14 -2.98 -5.43 -14.22
C GLN A 14 -2.36 -6.17 -13.03
N TYR A 15 -1.36 -5.55 -12.43
CA TYR A 15 -0.64 -6.05 -11.29
C TYR A 15 -0.97 -5.23 -10.05
N GLY A 16 -1.07 -5.94 -8.91
CA GLY A 16 -1.24 -5.32 -7.61
C GLY A 16 -0.32 -5.93 -6.55
N PHE A 17 0.15 -5.08 -5.64
CA PHE A 17 0.78 -5.49 -4.40
C PHE A 17 -0.18 -5.36 -3.23
N VAL A 18 -0.18 -6.36 -2.35
CA VAL A 18 -0.73 -6.22 -1.00
C VAL A 18 0.38 -6.46 0.02
N PHE A 19 0.82 -5.39 0.68
CA PHE A 19 1.75 -5.42 1.78
C PHE A 19 1.01 -5.60 3.09
N VAL A 20 1.51 -6.46 3.96
CA VAL A 20 0.94 -6.70 5.28
C VAL A 20 2.03 -6.72 6.35
N ILE A 21 1.68 -6.24 7.55
CA ILE A 21 2.67 -6.03 8.61
C ILE A 21 3.04 -7.30 9.41
N SER A 22 2.26 -8.37 9.31
CA SER A 22 2.47 -9.58 10.12
C SER A 22 2.35 -10.86 9.31
N LYS A 23 3.07 -11.91 9.76
CA LYS A 23 2.97 -13.25 9.19
C LYS A 23 1.54 -13.80 9.24
N ALA A 24 0.82 -13.57 10.33
CA ALA A 24 -0.56 -14.01 10.48
C ALA A 24 -1.48 -13.34 9.43
N ALA A 25 -1.34 -12.02 9.24
CA ALA A 25 -2.08 -11.31 8.20
C ALA A 25 -1.69 -11.81 6.80
N TYR A 26 -0.41 -12.08 6.56
CA TYR A 26 0.10 -12.63 5.31
C TYR A 26 -0.49 -13.99 4.97
N ASP A 27 -0.46 -14.94 5.91
CA ASP A 27 -0.96 -16.29 5.67
C ASP A 27 -2.49 -16.25 5.43
N ARG A 28 -3.23 -15.44 6.19
CA ARG A 28 -4.67 -15.23 5.99
C ARG A 28 -4.98 -14.59 4.63
N ILE A 29 -4.39 -13.43 4.32
CA ILE A 29 -4.68 -12.66 3.11
C ILE A 29 -4.31 -13.42 1.84
N SER A 30 -3.16 -14.10 1.84
CA SER A 30 -2.75 -14.93 0.71
C SER A 30 -3.72 -16.09 0.47
N ASN A 31 -4.25 -16.71 1.52
CA ASN A 31 -5.26 -17.76 1.40
C ASN A 31 -6.60 -17.21 0.89
N ASP A 32 -7.12 -16.16 1.53
CA ASP A 32 -8.44 -15.60 1.23
C ASP A 32 -8.54 -15.08 -0.21
N PHE A 33 -7.43 -14.54 -0.74
CA PHE A 33 -7.37 -13.96 -2.08
C PHE A 33 -6.75 -14.90 -3.12
N ALA A 34 -6.34 -16.10 -2.72
CA ALA A 34 -5.53 -17.01 -3.53
C ALA A 34 -4.37 -16.27 -4.22
N ALA A 35 -3.71 -15.38 -3.48
CA ALA A 35 -2.63 -14.55 -3.99
C ALA A 35 -1.28 -15.27 -3.79
N PRO A 36 -0.41 -15.31 -4.82
CA PRO A 36 0.95 -15.80 -4.66
C PRO A 36 1.67 -15.11 -3.50
N ARG A 37 2.53 -15.90 -2.86
CA ARG A 37 3.16 -15.60 -1.58
C ARG A 37 4.61 -15.15 -1.81
N TYR A 38 4.96 -13.94 -1.35
CA TYR A 38 6.34 -13.49 -1.32
C TYR A 38 6.77 -12.96 0.07
N LYS A 39 7.72 -13.65 0.71
CA LYS A 39 8.29 -13.23 2.00
C LYS A 39 9.72 -13.72 2.20
N TYR A 40 10.44 -13.06 3.11
CA TYR A 40 11.71 -13.58 3.63
C TYR A 40 11.54 -14.97 4.24
N GLY A 41 12.56 -15.82 4.10
CA GLY A 41 12.56 -17.21 4.57
C GLY A 41 11.90 -18.21 3.61
N LEU A 42 11.41 -17.78 2.46
CA LEU A 42 11.13 -18.70 1.33
C LEU A 42 12.44 -18.98 0.58
N THR A 43 12.56 -20.20 0.05
CA THR A 43 13.66 -20.55 -0.85
C THR A 43 13.58 -19.72 -2.13
N GLU A 44 14.71 -19.48 -2.78
CA GLU A 44 14.77 -18.72 -4.03
C GLU A 44 13.85 -19.32 -5.11
N GLU A 45 13.79 -20.65 -5.19
CA GLU A 45 12.89 -21.39 -6.07
C GLU A 45 11.41 -21.04 -5.82
N LYS A 46 10.98 -21.02 -4.54
CA LYS A 46 9.60 -20.66 -4.19
C LYS A 46 9.30 -19.20 -4.50
N LEU A 47 10.25 -18.29 -4.28
CA LEU A 47 10.11 -16.88 -4.64
C LEU A 47 9.95 -16.71 -6.16
N LYS A 48 10.82 -17.35 -6.95
CA LYS A 48 10.73 -17.37 -8.41
C LYS A 48 9.40 -17.97 -8.88
N GLY A 49 8.98 -19.09 -8.30
CA GLY A 49 7.69 -19.72 -8.58
C GLY A 49 6.51 -18.78 -8.35
N SER A 50 6.45 -18.13 -7.18
CA SER A 50 5.40 -17.16 -6.85
C SER A 50 5.37 -15.98 -7.82
N VAL A 51 6.53 -15.42 -8.16
CA VAL A 51 6.62 -14.30 -9.12
C VAL A 51 6.20 -14.74 -10.53
N SER A 52 6.59 -15.94 -10.96
CA SER A 52 6.19 -16.49 -12.26
C SER A 52 4.68 -16.71 -12.35
N VAL A 53 4.07 -17.28 -11.32
CA VAL A 53 2.62 -17.44 -11.21
C VAL A 53 1.93 -16.07 -11.28
N TRP A 54 2.40 -15.09 -10.51
CA TRP A 54 1.83 -13.74 -10.53
C TRP A 54 2.01 -13.03 -11.87
N LYS A 55 3.17 -13.18 -12.53
CA LYS A 55 3.40 -12.65 -13.88
C LYS A 55 2.48 -13.25 -14.92
N ARG A 56 2.19 -14.55 -14.82
CA ARG A 56 1.28 -15.25 -15.74
C ARG A 56 -0.17 -14.87 -15.46
N ASP A 57 -0.59 -14.98 -14.20
CA ASP A 57 -2.00 -14.94 -13.82
C ASP A 57 -2.49 -13.52 -13.51
N LYS A 58 -1.58 -12.54 -13.35
CA LYS A 58 -1.88 -11.15 -12.97
C LYS A 58 -2.63 -11.04 -11.63
N GLY A 59 -3.09 -9.85 -11.27
CA GLY A 59 -3.81 -9.61 -10.01
C GLY A 59 -2.86 -9.37 -8.83
N TRP A 60 -3.19 -9.94 -7.66
CA TRP A 60 -2.44 -9.70 -6.42
C TRP A 60 -1.20 -10.57 -6.29
N ILE A 61 -0.15 -10.02 -5.69
CA ILE A 61 0.87 -10.77 -4.95
C ILE A 61 0.93 -10.23 -3.52
N CYS A 62 0.93 -11.15 -2.55
CA CYS A 62 0.96 -10.81 -1.13
C CYS A 62 2.41 -10.78 -0.65
N CYS A 63 2.78 -9.66 -0.04
CA CYS A 63 4.13 -9.37 0.40
C CYS A 63 4.17 -9.01 1.89
N ILE A 64 5.27 -9.35 2.55
CA ILE A 64 5.72 -8.61 3.74
C ILE A 64 6.82 -7.63 3.30
N THR A 65 7.20 -6.68 4.17
CA THR A 65 8.24 -5.64 3.93
C THR A 65 9.57 -6.13 3.36
N ALA A 66 9.85 -7.43 3.45
CA ALA A 66 10.97 -8.08 2.77
C ALA A 66 10.98 -7.93 1.23
N TYR A 67 9.90 -7.44 0.61
CA TYR A 67 9.86 -7.07 -0.82
C TYR A 67 10.49 -5.71 -1.13
N SER A 68 11.41 -5.20 -0.31
CA SER A 68 12.03 -3.90 -0.54
C SER A 68 13.14 -3.92 -1.61
N VAL A 69 13.62 -5.09 -2.06
CA VAL A 69 14.75 -5.18 -2.99
C VAL A 69 14.56 -6.28 -4.05
N GLY A 70 14.70 -5.93 -5.34
CA GLY A 70 14.95 -6.91 -6.42
C GLY A 70 13.85 -7.16 -7.45
N VAL A 71 12.61 -6.65 -7.26
CA VAL A 71 11.55 -6.81 -8.28
C VAL A 71 11.00 -5.45 -8.68
N ASN A 72 11.01 -5.19 -9.99
CA ASN A 72 10.54 -3.93 -10.58
C ASN A 72 9.37 -4.17 -11.58
N PRO A 73 8.25 -4.75 -11.13
CA PRO A 73 7.09 -4.92 -11.99
C PRO A 73 6.39 -3.57 -12.16
N LYS A 74 5.75 -3.38 -13.31
CA LYS A 74 4.81 -2.28 -13.53
C LYS A 74 3.56 -2.64 -12.73
N VAL A 75 3.22 -1.86 -11.71
CA VAL A 75 2.11 -2.14 -10.79
C VAL A 75 1.17 -0.95 -10.74
N GLU A 76 -0.12 -1.22 -10.88
CA GLU A 76 -1.19 -0.23 -10.98
C GLU A 76 -1.86 0.00 -9.63
N LEU A 77 -1.75 -0.95 -8.68
CA LEU A 77 -2.35 -0.84 -7.35
C LEU A 77 -1.42 -1.35 -6.25
N VAL A 78 -1.16 -0.52 -5.25
CA VAL A 78 -0.46 -0.94 -4.02
C VAL A 78 -1.39 -0.74 -2.82
N VAL A 79 -1.52 -1.78 -2.00
CA VAL A 79 -2.28 -1.73 -0.76
C VAL A 79 -1.36 -2.07 0.40
N CYS A 80 -1.23 -1.18 1.36
CA CYS A 80 -0.54 -1.42 2.63
C CYS A 80 -1.58 -1.67 3.73
N MET A 81 -1.59 -2.87 4.31
CA MET A 81 -2.47 -3.24 5.41
C MET A 81 -1.74 -3.14 6.74
N GLY A 82 -2.01 -2.04 7.44
CA GLY A 82 -1.26 -1.58 8.61
C GLY A 82 -0.07 -0.71 8.24
N MET A 83 0.57 -0.14 9.26
CA MET A 83 1.82 0.61 9.15
C MET A 83 2.82 0.00 10.12
N PHE A 84 4.08 -0.15 9.70
CA PHE A 84 5.15 -0.61 10.59
C PHE A 84 5.53 0.49 11.58
N GLY A 85 6.05 0.14 12.76
CA GLY A 85 6.61 1.12 13.69
C GLY A 85 5.55 1.87 14.50
N SER A 86 5.54 1.62 15.80
CA SER A 86 4.86 2.45 16.81
C SER A 86 5.85 3.43 17.46
N THR A 87 6.95 3.72 16.78
CA THR A 87 8.03 4.59 17.26
C THR A 87 7.91 5.92 16.53
N ASP A 88 7.95 7.03 17.26
CA ASP A 88 7.80 8.39 16.70
C ASP A 88 9.00 8.84 15.83
N ASP A 89 9.78 7.90 15.30
CA ASP A 89 10.95 8.15 14.44
C ASP A 89 10.60 8.18 12.94
N GLY A 90 9.34 7.97 12.57
CA GLY A 90 8.87 8.05 11.18
C GLY A 90 9.30 6.86 10.31
N MET A 91 9.81 5.77 10.90
CA MET A 91 10.14 4.56 10.16
C MET A 91 8.92 3.94 9.45
N GLY A 92 7.75 4.00 10.10
CA GLY A 92 6.50 3.49 9.54
C GLY A 92 6.08 4.20 8.27
N MET A 93 6.05 5.53 8.35
CA MET A 93 5.75 6.38 7.22
C MET A 93 6.77 6.18 6.08
N SER A 94 8.06 6.15 6.41
CA SER A 94 9.13 5.91 5.42
C SER A 94 8.96 4.59 4.68
N THR A 95 8.68 3.51 5.42
CA THR A 95 8.47 2.17 4.86
C THR A 95 7.26 2.16 3.93
N MET A 96 6.13 2.71 4.39
CA MET A 96 4.91 2.80 3.58
C MET A 96 5.15 3.60 2.28
N LEU A 97 5.86 4.72 2.34
CA LEU A 97 6.16 5.51 1.14
C LEU A 97 7.05 4.76 0.15
N GLN A 98 8.01 3.97 0.64
CA GLN A 98 8.83 3.11 -0.23
C GLN A 98 8.01 2.00 -0.90
N GLU A 99 7.01 1.46 -0.21
CA GLU A 99 6.05 0.50 -0.77
C GLU A 99 5.14 1.17 -1.81
N PHE A 100 4.60 2.34 -1.51
CA PHE A 100 3.78 3.13 -2.44
C PHE A 100 4.55 3.55 -3.69
N GLY A 101 5.84 3.88 -3.57
CA GLY A 101 6.74 4.20 -4.69
C GLY A 101 7.00 3.04 -5.67
N ARG A 102 6.39 1.86 -5.45
CA ARG A 102 6.36 0.76 -6.42
C ARG A 102 5.26 0.92 -7.47
N ALA A 103 4.19 1.63 -7.12
CA ALA A 103 3.10 1.92 -8.04
C ALA A 103 3.54 2.90 -9.14
N GLY A 104 2.98 2.77 -10.34
CA GLY A 104 3.09 3.81 -11.39
C GLY A 104 4.46 3.95 -12.05
N ARG A 105 5.40 3.01 -11.83
CA ARG A 105 6.73 3.03 -12.47
C ARG A 105 6.70 2.90 -14.00
N SER A 106 5.55 2.53 -14.56
CA SER A 106 5.30 2.53 -16.01
C SER A 106 4.98 3.91 -16.58
N GLY A 107 4.76 4.93 -15.74
CA GLY A 107 4.21 6.22 -16.11
C GLY A 107 2.68 6.22 -16.28
N ALA A 108 2.03 5.07 -16.19
CA ALA A 108 0.56 4.97 -16.20
C ALA A 108 -0.03 5.39 -14.84
N PRO A 109 -1.30 5.84 -14.80
CA PRO A 109 -1.99 6.08 -13.54
C PRO A 109 -1.96 4.86 -12.63
N ALA A 110 -1.69 5.09 -11.34
CA ALA A 110 -1.66 4.04 -10.35
C ALA A 110 -2.28 4.54 -9.04
N THR A 111 -2.80 3.61 -8.25
CA THR A 111 -3.48 3.87 -7.00
C THR A 111 -2.69 3.28 -5.85
N VAL A 112 -2.64 3.99 -4.73
CA VAL A 112 -2.06 3.49 -3.48
C VAL A 112 -3.08 3.65 -2.36
N LEU A 113 -3.17 2.65 -1.48
CA LEU A 113 -4.12 2.61 -0.37
C LEU A 113 -3.42 2.21 0.92
N LEU A 114 -3.64 3.00 1.98
CA LEU A 114 -3.34 2.60 3.36
C LEU A 114 -4.63 2.11 4.02
N ILE A 115 -4.62 0.88 4.53
CA ILE A 115 -5.71 0.33 5.35
C ILE A 115 -5.14 0.05 6.72
N ALA A 116 -5.34 0.97 7.66
CA ALA A 116 -4.84 0.86 9.03
C ALA A 116 -5.95 1.18 10.03
N ARG A 117 -5.83 0.62 11.24
CA ARG A 117 -6.69 1.01 12.34
C ARG A 117 -6.15 2.30 12.97
N PRO A 118 -6.98 3.30 13.32
CA PRO A 118 -6.50 4.56 13.86
C PRO A 118 -5.57 4.38 15.07
N GLU A 119 -5.85 3.41 15.94
CA GLU A 119 -5.05 3.09 17.13
C GLU A 119 -3.67 2.49 16.79
N SER A 120 -3.46 2.04 15.56
CA SER A 120 -2.20 1.46 15.09
C SER A 120 -1.28 2.46 14.38
N LEU A 121 -1.69 3.71 14.25
CA LEU A 121 -0.91 4.77 13.63
C LEU A 121 -0.14 5.56 14.71
N ASP A 122 1.12 5.88 14.46
CA ASP A 122 1.88 6.87 15.25
C ASP A 122 1.37 8.30 14.98
N GLU A 123 1.98 9.32 15.59
CA GLU A 123 1.57 10.71 15.37
C GLU A 123 1.64 11.11 13.89
N LEU A 124 2.73 10.76 13.21
CA LEU A 124 2.94 11.11 11.81
C LEU A 124 1.95 10.40 10.87
N GLY A 125 1.64 9.13 11.12
CA GLY A 125 0.64 8.35 10.40
C GLY A 125 -0.77 8.86 10.63
N ARG A 126 -1.11 9.31 11.85
CA ARG A 126 -2.39 10.00 12.10
C ARG A 126 -2.48 11.29 11.30
N ARG A 127 -1.42 12.11 11.31
CA ARG A 127 -1.32 13.33 10.49
C ARG A 127 -1.42 13.03 9.00
N TYR A 128 -0.86 11.91 8.54
CA TYR A 128 -1.03 11.44 7.16
C TYR A 128 -2.48 11.14 6.87
N ALA A 129 -3.10 10.25 7.66
CA ALA A 129 -4.46 9.78 7.45
C ALA A 129 -5.51 10.90 7.45
N THR A 130 -5.28 11.98 8.19
CA THR A 130 -6.17 13.15 8.24
C THR A 130 -5.72 14.33 7.38
N ALA A 131 -4.61 14.22 6.65
CA ALA A 131 -4.14 15.31 5.79
C ALA A 131 -5.17 15.62 4.70
N ARG A 132 -5.42 16.90 4.40
CA ARG A 132 -6.22 17.29 3.23
C ARG A 132 -5.57 16.92 1.92
N CYS A 133 -4.26 17.11 1.82
CA CYS A 133 -3.49 16.68 0.67
C CYS A 133 -2.31 15.83 1.13
N TYR A 134 -2.37 14.52 0.84
CA TYR A 134 -1.29 13.58 1.19
C TYR A 134 0.07 14.00 0.61
N ARG A 135 0.09 14.52 -0.63
CA ARG A 135 1.33 14.99 -1.27
C ARG A 135 1.93 16.20 -0.55
N GLU A 136 1.08 17.15 -0.15
CA GLU A 136 1.50 18.36 0.55
C GLU A 136 2.11 18.00 1.91
N MET A 137 1.46 17.10 2.65
CA MET A 137 1.98 16.56 3.90
C MET A 137 3.33 15.87 3.69
N VAL A 138 3.39 14.90 2.77
CA VAL A 138 4.59 14.08 2.54
C VAL A 138 5.78 14.92 2.07
N SER A 139 5.58 15.84 1.12
CA SER A 139 6.65 16.74 0.65
C SER A 139 7.07 17.75 1.70
N GLY A 140 6.15 18.22 2.56
CA GLY A 140 6.49 19.04 3.71
C GLY A 140 7.37 18.30 4.72
N TRP A 141 7.06 17.04 4.99
CA TRP A 141 7.83 16.20 5.91
C TRP A 141 9.20 15.78 5.36
N LEU A 142 9.26 15.31 4.10
CA LEU A 142 10.51 14.81 3.49
C LEU A 142 11.44 15.95 3.04
N ASP A 143 10.89 16.94 2.35
CA ASP A 143 11.69 17.96 1.65
C ASP A 143 11.73 19.30 2.40
N GLY A 144 10.97 19.44 3.50
CA GLY A 144 10.71 20.72 4.15
C GLY A 144 9.91 21.69 3.28
N ARG A 145 9.36 21.23 2.14
CA ARG A 145 8.71 22.06 1.12
C ARG A 145 7.40 21.44 0.66
N ALA A 146 6.31 21.89 1.28
CA ALA A 146 4.96 21.42 1.00
C ALA A 146 4.53 21.76 -0.44
N ARG A 147 4.07 20.74 -1.19
CA ARG A 147 3.59 20.86 -2.58
C ARG A 147 2.25 20.16 -2.75
N ARG A 148 1.24 20.90 -3.22
CA ARG A 148 -0.09 20.35 -3.51
C ARG A 148 -0.09 19.45 -4.74
N CYS A 149 -0.97 18.46 -4.76
CA CYS A 149 -1.03 17.46 -5.84
C CYS A 149 -1.84 17.89 -7.08
N GLY A 150 -2.73 18.89 -6.97
CA GLY A 150 -3.58 19.35 -8.06
C GLY A 150 -4.72 18.42 -8.48
N PHE A 151 -4.77 17.17 -8.01
CA PHE A 151 -5.72 16.13 -8.48
C PHE A 151 -6.65 15.54 -7.42
N GLY A 152 -6.59 15.97 -6.16
CA GLY A 152 -7.60 15.55 -5.19
C GLY A 152 -7.19 15.71 -3.74
N ASP A 153 -8.15 16.20 -2.97
CA ASP A 153 -8.15 16.14 -1.51
C ASP A 153 -8.32 14.70 -1.03
N ASN A 154 -7.95 14.46 0.23
CA ASN A 154 -8.14 13.19 0.90
C ASN A 154 -9.64 12.80 0.86
N PRO A 155 -9.98 11.67 0.23
CA PRO A 155 -11.37 11.27 0.06
C PRO A 155 -12.08 11.08 1.40
N TYR A 156 -11.36 10.70 2.46
CA TYR A 156 -11.93 10.60 3.80
C TYR A 156 -12.55 11.93 4.26
N LEU A 157 -11.89 13.05 4.02
CA LEU A 157 -12.42 14.38 4.37
C LEU A 157 -13.54 14.82 3.43
N ALA A 158 -13.49 14.42 2.16
CA ALA A 158 -14.58 14.66 1.22
C ALA A 158 -15.87 13.89 1.62
N TYR A 159 -15.75 12.70 2.23
CA TYR A 159 -16.86 11.92 2.76
C TYR A 159 -17.31 12.40 4.15
N ALA A 160 -16.37 12.68 5.07
CA ALA A 160 -16.69 13.19 6.41
C ALA A 160 -17.34 14.59 6.40
N GLY A 161 -17.12 15.37 5.34
CA GLY A 161 -17.82 16.64 5.12
C GLY A 161 -19.27 16.50 4.62
N ARG A 162 -19.71 15.30 4.20
CA ARG A 162 -21.08 15.03 3.71
C ARG A 162 -21.99 14.44 4.78
N GLU A 163 -21.44 13.71 5.73
CA GLU A 163 -22.17 13.22 6.91
C GLU A 163 -21.83 14.15 8.08
N GLY A 164 -22.72 15.09 8.37
CA GLY A 164 -22.46 16.19 9.30
C GLY A 164 -21.84 15.77 10.64
N GLY A 165 -20.81 16.52 11.05
CA GLY A 165 -20.63 16.85 12.46
C GLY A 165 -19.88 15.86 13.34
N VAL A 166 -18.82 15.20 12.86
CA VAL A 166 -17.81 14.67 13.79
C VAL A 166 -16.53 15.48 13.65
N THR A 167 -16.45 16.53 14.46
CA THR A 167 -15.20 17.18 14.85
C THR A 167 -14.27 16.15 15.47
N VAL A 168 -13.08 16.00 14.88
CA VAL A 168 -11.89 15.43 15.54
C VAL A 168 -11.19 16.56 16.27
#